data_AF-A0A2V9S035-F1
#
_entry.id   AF-A0A2V9S035-F1
#
_cell.length_a   1.000
_cell.length_b   1.000
_cell.length_c   1.000
_cell.angle_alpha   90.00
_cell.angle_beta   90.00
_cell.angle_gamma   90.00
#
_symmetry.space_group_name_H-M   'P 1'
#
loop_
_entity.id
_entity.type
_entity.pdbx_description
1 polymer ?
#
loop_
_entity_poly.entity_id
_entity_poly.type
_entity_poly.pdbx_seq_one_letter_code
_entity_poly.pdbx_strand_id
1 'polypeptide(L)'
;MADIGSGTVGSDEVGPAVLRPDGTLIAGDFPAGPGTCHYAVADGPASLFPNGNVLVMASPVYPTNPPGVFNPPSHFFEFDGTNLTQVADSPNAASFISYQGRMLLLPSGEVLLTAYNQGGDQLLRPNARTNSPIKTPSVPSQDIADVVLYSNGGAPQDAWRPVITTAPSTVVQGNTYSISGTLFNGSSEGAFYGDDAQMSTNYPLVRITNHATGHVFYARTHNHSRMGVEAVGSGEIVTTQFDVPASVELGTSDLVVVVNGIPSLPANTVIATPRPTPTPRPRPTPAPRP
;
A
#
# COMPACT_ATOMS: atom_id res chain seq x y z
N MET A 1 4.53 -8.80 14.99
CA MET A 1 3.95 -8.77 16.33
C MET A 1 3.72 -10.22 16.70
N ALA A 2 4.50 -10.80 17.61
CA ALA A 2 4.02 -12.03 18.23
C ALA A 2 3.09 -11.56 19.35
N ASP A 3 1.87 -12.08 19.39
CA ASP A 3 0.93 -11.83 20.46
C ASP A 3 1.45 -12.45 21.77
N ILE A 4 2.26 -11.67 22.51
CA ILE A 4 2.98 -12.13 23.71
C ILE A 4 2.31 -11.64 25.00
N GLY A 5 0.98 -11.58 25.03
CA GLY A 5 0.25 -11.34 26.27
C GLY A 5 0.74 -12.26 27.39
N SER A 6 0.85 -11.75 28.61
CA SER A 6 1.33 -12.55 29.74
C SER A 6 0.31 -13.65 30.09
N GLY A 7 0.51 -14.87 29.60
CA GLY A 7 -0.33 -16.05 29.89
C GLY A 7 -0.99 -16.66 28.64
N THR A 8 -1.95 -17.59 28.85
CA THR A 8 -2.66 -18.36 27.80
C THR A 8 -3.72 -17.54 27.02
N VAL A 9 -3.48 -16.25 26.79
CA VAL A 9 -4.48 -15.28 26.29
C VAL A 9 -4.08 -14.58 24.98
N GLY A 10 -2.89 -14.88 24.45
CA GLY A 10 -2.50 -14.49 23.10
C GLY A 10 -3.02 -15.46 22.04
N SER A 11 -2.98 -15.05 20.78
CA SER A 11 -3.36 -15.84 19.60
C SER A 11 -2.35 -16.92 19.23
N ASP A 12 -1.12 -16.89 19.77
CA ASP A 12 0.02 -17.69 19.34
C ASP A 12 0.43 -17.50 17.85
N GLU A 13 -0.28 -16.63 17.11
CA GLU A 13 0.01 -16.24 15.74
C GLU A 13 0.85 -14.97 15.66
N VAL A 14 1.54 -14.79 14.52
CA VAL A 14 2.29 -13.55 14.26
C VAL A 14 1.37 -12.55 13.55
N GLY A 15 0.97 -11.50 14.27
CA GLY A 15 0.34 -10.32 13.68
C GLY A 15 1.34 -9.37 12.97
N PRO A 16 0.82 -8.35 12.29
CA PRO A 16 1.58 -7.49 11.38
C PRO A 16 2.64 -6.66 12.11
N ALA A 17 3.93 -6.93 11.93
CA ALA A 17 4.99 -6.10 12.51
C ALA A 17 5.14 -4.78 11.74
N VAL A 18 4.63 -3.68 12.30
CA VAL A 18 4.57 -2.38 11.60
C VAL A 18 5.77 -1.51 11.95
N LEU A 19 6.60 -1.20 10.95
CA LEU A 19 7.63 -0.16 11.05
C LEU A 19 7.01 1.21 10.78
N ARG A 20 7.13 2.12 11.75
CA ARG A 20 6.65 3.51 11.62
C ARG A 20 7.75 4.46 11.13
N PRO A 21 7.37 5.64 10.60
CA PRO A 21 8.34 6.67 10.19
C PRO A 21 9.28 7.16 11.30
N ASP A 22 8.85 7.11 12.56
CA ASP A 22 9.68 7.49 13.71
C ASP A 22 10.74 6.43 14.08
N GLY A 23 10.82 5.32 13.34
CA GLY A 23 11.76 4.22 13.57
C GLY A 23 11.31 3.23 14.63
N THR A 24 10.12 3.42 15.24
CA THR A 24 9.56 2.43 16.17
C THR A 24 8.92 1.27 15.42
N LEU A 25 9.05 0.08 15.98
CA LEU A 25 8.33 -1.12 15.56
C LEU A 25 7.18 -1.33 16.53
N ILE A 26 5.95 -1.47 16.01
CA ILE A 26 4.80 -1.78 16.86
C ILE A 26 4.62 -3.30 16.91
N ALA A 27 4.54 -3.80 18.14
CA ALA A 27 3.93 -5.07 18.54
C ALA A 27 3.28 -4.84 19.90
N GLY A 28 1.97 -4.63 19.91
CA GLY A 28 1.25 -4.14 21.09
C GLY A 28 0.17 -5.10 21.56
N ASP A 29 -0.15 -5.01 22.85
CA ASP A 29 -1.30 -5.66 23.46
C ASP A 29 -2.59 -4.96 23.03
N PHE A 30 -3.61 -5.76 22.72
CA PHE A 30 -4.94 -5.27 22.36
C PHE A 30 -5.84 -5.19 23.60
N PRO A 31 -6.87 -4.32 23.59
CA PRO A 31 -7.81 -4.23 24.70
C PRO A 31 -8.59 -5.55 24.89
N ALA A 32 -9.03 -5.77 26.12
CA ALA A 32 -10.00 -6.83 26.42
C ALA A 32 -11.30 -6.58 25.63
N GLY A 33 -11.85 -7.65 25.06
CA GLY A 33 -13.15 -7.62 24.39
C GLY A 33 -14.30 -7.99 25.35
N PRO A 34 -15.53 -8.13 24.82
CA PRO A 34 -16.68 -8.52 25.62
C PRO A 34 -16.51 -9.91 26.27
N GLY A 35 -16.91 -10.03 27.53
CA GLY A 35 -16.85 -11.30 28.26
C GLY A 35 -15.42 -11.66 28.66
N THR A 36 -14.93 -12.80 28.18
CA THR A 36 -13.58 -13.31 28.49
C THR A 36 -12.62 -13.22 27.31
N CYS A 37 -13.07 -12.71 26.15
CA CYS A 37 -12.22 -12.61 24.97
C CYS A 37 -11.31 -11.38 25.04
N HIS A 38 -10.20 -11.45 24.31
CA HIS A 38 -9.33 -10.30 24.02
C HIS A 38 -9.29 -10.10 22.51
N TYR A 39 -9.06 -8.89 22.02
CA TYR A 39 -8.83 -8.73 20.58
C TYR A 39 -7.41 -9.13 20.24
N ALA A 40 -7.19 -9.63 19.03
CA ALA A 40 -5.86 -9.81 18.48
C ALA A 40 -5.90 -9.76 16.95
N VAL A 41 -4.72 -9.69 16.35
CA VAL A 41 -4.55 -9.76 14.89
C VAL A 41 -3.85 -11.07 14.56
N ALA A 42 -4.59 -12.16 14.69
CA ALA A 42 -4.14 -13.46 14.21
C ALA A 42 -4.10 -13.40 12.68
N ASP A 43 -2.88 -13.49 12.11
CA ASP A 43 -2.59 -13.49 10.68
C ASP A 43 -3.42 -12.47 9.91
N GLY A 44 -3.37 -11.21 10.33
CA GLY A 44 -4.29 -10.17 9.84
C GLY A 44 -3.59 -8.87 9.41
N PRO A 45 -4.35 -7.94 8.83
CA PRO A 45 -3.79 -6.75 8.20
C PRO A 45 -3.59 -5.58 9.18
N ALA A 46 -2.58 -4.77 8.87
CA ALA A 46 -2.46 -3.40 9.35
C ALA A 46 -1.90 -2.49 8.26
N SER A 47 -2.15 -1.19 8.34
CA SER A 47 -1.60 -0.22 7.40
C SER A 47 -1.35 1.13 8.06
N LEU A 48 -0.29 1.81 7.62
CA LEU A 48 0.00 3.18 8.01
C LEU A 48 -0.97 4.16 7.37
N PHE A 49 -1.30 5.21 8.11
CA PHE A 49 -1.74 6.48 7.56
C PHE A 49 -0.53 7.43 7.37
N PRO A 50 -0.63 8.45 6.49
CA PRO A 50 0.44 9.41 6.27
C PRO A 50 0.94 10.14 7.53
N ASN A 51 0.05 10.33 8.52
CA ASN A 51 0.40 10.95 9.80
C ASN A 51 1.14 9.99 10.77
N GLY A 52 1.43 8.76 10.36
CA GLY A 52 2.18 7.79 11.14
C GLY A 52 1.31 6.97 12.10
N ASN A 53 -0.01 7.20 12.10
CA ASN A 53 -0.96 6.34 12.80
C ASN A 53 -1.11 5.02 12.05
N VAL A 54 -1.58 3.98 12.73
CA VAL A 54 -1.73 2.64 12.15
C VAL A 54 -3.16 2.18 12.28
N LEU A 55 -3.80 1.89 11.16
CA LEU A 55 -5.08 1.19 11.11
C LEU A 55 -4.84 -0.30 11.24
N VAL A 56 -5.62 -0.96 12.08
CA VAL A 56 -5.51 -2.38 12.38
C VAL A 56 -6.90 -3.01 12.35
N MET A 57 -7.02 -4.18 11.73
CA MET A 57 -8.22 -5.02 11.82
C MET A 57 -7.95 -6.19 12.76
N ALA A 58 -8.63 -6.24 13.90
CA ALA A 58 -8.48 -7.27 14.91
C ALA A 58 -9.76 -8.08 15.06
N SER A 59 -9.68 -9.27 15.66
CA SER A 59 -10.82 -10.12 15.93
C SER A 59 -10.69 -10.83 17.29
N PRO A 60 -11.80 -11.25 17.94
CA PRO A 60 -11.76 -11.91 19.24
C PRO A 60 -10.91 -13.19 19.27
N VAL A 61 -10.15 -13.32 20.35
CA VAL A 61 -9.44 -14.52 20.80
C VAL A 61 -10.00 -14.91 22.17
N TYR A 62 -10.36 -16.18 22.32
CA TYR A 62 -10.90 -16.71 23.57
C TYR A 62 -9.82 -17.48 24.35
N PRO A 63 -9.84 -17.40 25.70
CA PRO A 63 -8.84 -18.03 26.57
C PRO A 63 -9.10 -19.53 26.72
N THR A 64 -8.96 -20.27 25.62
CA THR A 64 -8.95 -21.75 25.59
C THR A 64 -7.52 -22.27 25.47
N ASN A 65 -7.32 -23.58 25.57
CA ASN A 65 -6.01 -24.21 25.35
C ASN A 65 -6.14 -25.33 24.29
N PRO A 66 -5.67 -25.13 23.05
CA PRO A 66 -5.00 -23.91 22.53
C PRO A 66 -5.96 -22.70 22.43
N PRO A 67 -5.43 -21.46 22.30
CA PRO A 67 -6.24 -20.25 22.18
C PRO A 67 -7.27 -20.33 21.05
N GLY A 68 -8.49 -19.89 21.35
CA GLY A 68 -9.59 -19.92 20.38
C GLY A 68 -9.49 -18.69 19.49
N VAL A 69 -8.70 -18.78 18.42
CA VAL A 69 -8.49 -17.70 17.43
C VAL A 69 -9.51 -17.74 16.28
N PHE A 70 -9.48 -16.71 15.43
CA PHE A 70 -10.31 -16.60 14.21
C PHE A 70 -11.82 -16.57 14.47
N ASN A 71 -12.28 -15.66 15.34
CA ASN A 71 -13.70 -15.49 15.64
C ASN A 71 -14.23 -14.16 15.11
N PRO A 72 -15.36 -14.10 14.40
CA PRO A 72 -16.04 -12.85 14.15
C PRO A 72 -16.71 -12.34 15.45
N PRO A 73 -17.07 -11.04 15.54
CA PRO A 73 -16.88 -9.99 14.54
C PRO A 73 -15.45 -9.42 14.53
N SER A 74 -15.01 -8.91 13.39
CA SER A 74 -13.81 -8.07 13.34
C SER A 74 -14.12 -6.65 13.80
N HIS A 75 -13.10 -5.99 14.39
CA HIS A 75 -13.16 -4.59 14.77
C HIS A 75 -11.91 -3.84 14.33
N PHE A 76 -12.07 -2.54 14.10
CA PHE A 76 -10.98 -1.69 13.62
C PHE A 76 -10.45 -0.81 14.74
N PHE A 77 -9.13 -0.70 14.80
CA PHE A 77 -8.43 0.11 15.77
C PHE A 77 -7.40 1.00 15.08
N GLU A 78 -7.22 2.21 15.61
CA GLU A 78 -6.17 3.13 15.22
C GLU A 78 -5.17 3.30 16.36
N PHE A 79 -3.90 3.03 16.07
CA PHE A 79 -2.80 3.31 16.98
C PHE A 79 -2.14 4.64 16.63
N ASP A 80 -2.13 5.58 17.57
CA ASP A 80 -1.56 6.93 17.38
C ASP A 80 -0.05 7.02 17.69
N GLY A 81 0.55 5.91 18.16
CA GLY A 81 1.91 5.88 18.71
C GLY A 81 1.98 5.68 20.21
N THR A 82 0.86 5.87 20.90
CA THR A 82 0.74 5.70 22.35
C THR A 82 -0.52 4.92 22.72
N ASN A 83 -1.66 5.27 22.13
CA ASN A 83 -2.97 4.70 22.42
C ASN A 83 -3.49 3.89 21.24
N LEU A 84 -4.16 2.77 21.54
CA LEU A 84 -4.93 1.99 20.59
C LEU A 84 -6.41 2.27 20.80
N THR A 85 -7.04 2.98 19.86
CA THR A 85 -8.43 3.44 19.97
C THR A 85 -9.30 2.72 18.95
N GLN A 86 -10.46 2.20 19.34
CA GLN A 86 -11.40 1.62 18.39
C GLN A 86 -11.95 2.71 17.46
N VAL A 87 -11.98 2.44 16.16
CA VAL A 87 -12.55 3.30 15.13
C VAL A 87 -13.75 2.64 14.48
N ALA A 88 -14.38 3.31 13.52
CA ALA A 88 -15.56 2.76 12.83
C ALA A 88 -15.20 1.46 12.10
N ASP A 89 -16.01 0.42 12.36
CA ASP A 89 -15.89 -0.85 11.67
C ASP A 89 -16.32 -0.75 10.20
N SER A 90 -15.85 -1.68 9.37
CA SER A 90 -16.30 -1.79 7.99
C SER A 90 -17.75 -2.28 7.93
N PRO A 91 -18.51 -1.99 6.84
CA PRO A 91 -19.94 -2.30 6.77
C PRO A 91 -20.29 -3.77 7.07
N ASN A 92 -19.44 -4.71 6.67
CA ASN A 92 -19.64 -6.14 6.88
C ASN A 92 -18.66 -6.75 7.89
N ALA A 93 -17.97 -5.94 8.70
CA ALA A 93 -16.98 -6.39 9.68
C ALA A 93 -17.49 -7.49 10.62
N ALA A 94 -18.79 -7.48 10.92
CA ALA A 94 -19.44 -8.49 11.75
C ALA A 94 -19.37 -9.92 11.19
N SER A 95 -19.15 -10.05 9.87
CA SER A 95 -19.05 -11.33 9.17
C SER A 95 -17.61 -11.80 8.93
N PHE A 96 -16.62 -11.00 9.32
CA PHE A 96 -15.21 -11.29 9.04
C PHE A 96 -14.39 -11.50 10.31
N ILE A 97 -13.29 -12.22 10.11
CA ILE A 97 -12.17 -12.31 11.03
C ILE A 97 -11.01 -11.45 10.50
N SER A 98 -10.02 -11.11 11.33
CA SER A 98 -8.86 -10.31 10.89
C SER A 98 -8.14 -10.93 9.69
N TYR A 99 -7.99 -12.26 9.67
CA TYR A 99 -7.42 -13.03 8.55
C TYR A 99 -8.12 -12.79 7.20
N GLN A 100 -9.34 -12.26 7.21
CA GLN A 100 -10.12 -12.08 6.00
C GLN A 100 -9.97 -10.68 5.38
N GLY A 101 -9.33 -9.74 6.07
CA GLY A 101 -9.07 -8.40 5.55
C GLY A 101 -7.70 -8.26 4.89
N ARG A 102 -7.58 -7.37 3.91
CA ARG A 102 -6.33 -6.93 3.30
C ARG A 102 -6.34 -5.42 3.22
N MET A 103 -5.22 -4.79 3.54
CA MET A 103 -5.07 -3.34 3.49
C MET A 103 -3.95 -2.95 2.52
N LEU A 104 -4.19 -1.89 1.75
CA LEU A 104 -3.19 -1.30 0.87
C LEU A 104 -3.19 0.23 1.06
N LEU A 105 -2.06 0.79 1.45
CA LEU A 105 -1.88 2.24 1.53
C LEU A 105 -1.79 2.83 0.12
N LEU A 106 -2.76 3.66 -0.24
CA LEU A 106 -2.85 4.25 -1.56
C LEU A 106 -1.99 5.51 -1.68
N PRO A 107 -1.60 5.89 -2.91
CA PRO A 107 -0.89 7.15 -3.16
C PRO A 107 -1.68 8.43 -2.82
N SER A 108 -2.99 8.31 -2.55
CA SER A 108 -3.81 9.39 -2.01
C SER A 108 -3.58 9.63 -0.52
N GLY A 109 -2.98 8.66 0.19
CA GLY A 109 -2.88 8.63 1.65
C GLY A 109 -4.03 7.89 2.34
N GLU A 110 -5.02 7.41 1.58
CA GLU A 110 -6.09 6.56 2.09
C GLU A 110 -5.65 5.10 2.16
N VAL A 111 -6.27 4.31 3.03
CA VAL A 111 -6.08 2.85 3.09
C VAL A 111 -7.24 2.16 2.39
N LEU A 112 -6.94 1.40 1.34
CA LEU A 112 -7.90 0.51 0.72
C LEU A 112 -8.00 -0.78 1.53
N LEU A 113 -9.17 -1.03 2.11
CA LEU A 113 -9.54 -2.32 2.68
C LEU A 113 -10.27 -3.15 1.62
N THR A 114 -9.86 -4.41 1.47
CA THR A 114 -10.72 -5.45 0.91
C THR A 114 -10.94 -6.55 1.93
N ALA A 115 -12.19 -6.97 2.12
CA ALA A 115 -12.51 -8.07 3.01
C ALA A 115 -13.63 -8.93 2.42
N TYR A 116 -13.48 -10.23 2.57
CA TYR A 116 -14.45 -11.21 2.10
C TYR A 116 -14.34 -12.48 2.91
N ASN A 117 -15.44 -13.22 3.03
CA ASN A 117 -15.43 -14.46 3.77
C ASN A 117 -14.66 -15.54 2.98
N GLN A 118 -13.40 -15.76 3.39
CA GLN A 118 -12.55 -16.83 2.87
C GLN A 118 -12.99 -18.21 3.35
N GLY A 119 -13.76 -18.27 4.43
CA GLY A 119 -14.54 -19.43 4.83
C GLY A 119 -15.77 -19.53 3.95
N GLY A 120 -15.57 -19.81 2.66
CA GLY A 120 -16.67 -20.34 1.85
C GLY A 120 -17.28 -21.50 2.61
N ASP A 121 -18.62 -21.60 2.60
CA ASP A 121 -19.35 -22.79 3.03
C ASP A 121 -18.52 -24.01 2.62
N GLN A 122 -17.93 -24.68 3.61
CA GLN A 122 -17.16 -25.89 3.37
C GLN A 122 -18.22 -26.92 2.98
N LEU A 123 -18.64 -26.92 1.70
CA LEU A 123 -19.55 -27.94 1.19
C LEU A 123 -18.83 -29.28 1.38
N LEU A 124 -19.21 -29.98 2.46
CA LEU A 124 -18.78 -31.35 2.75
C LEU A 124 -19.37 -32.25 1.67
N ARG A 125 -18.78 -32.26 0.47
CA ARG A 125 -19.10 -33.28 -0.53
C ARG A 125 -18.42 -34.58 -0.07
N PRO A 126 -19.16 -35.70 0.05
CA PRO A 126 -18.55 -36.98 0.37
C PRO A 126 -17.51 -37.33 -0.70
N ASN A 127 -16.31 -37.75 -0.28
CA ASN A 127 -15.34 -38.33 -1.20
C ASN A 127 -15.96 -39.57 -1.87
N ALA A 128 -16.13 -39.54 -3.20
CA ALA A 128 -16.66 -40.66 -3.96
C ALA A 128 -15.80 -41.95 -3.86
N ARG A 129 -14.57 -41.88 -3.32
CA ARG A 129 -13.73 -43.06 -3.01
C ARG A 129 -13.74 -43.52 -1.56
N THR A 130 -13.98 -42.65 -0.58
CA THR A 130 -13.77 -43.00 0.85
C THR A 130 -14.92 -42.64 1.79
N ASN A 131 -15.99 -41.98 1.31
CA ASN A 131 -17.08 -41.44 2.14
C ASN A 131 -16.66 -40.53 3.31
N SER A 132 -15.38 -40.19 3.46
CA SER A 132 -14.93 -39.13 4.35
C SER A 132 -15.19 -37.76 3.72
N PRO A 133 -15.57 -36.74 4.50
CA PRO A 133 -15.62 -35.38 4.01
C PRO A 133 -14.21 -34.95 3.56
N ILE A 134 -14.05 -34.53 2.31
CA ILE A 134 -12.86 -33.81 1.88
C ILE A 134 -13.18 -32.33 2.03
N LYS A 135 -12.31 -31.59 2.73
CA LYS A 135 -12.26 -30.12 2.61
C LYS A 135 -11.79 -29.78 1.20
N THR A 136 -12.69 -29.84 0.22
CA THR A 136 -12.42 -29.24 -1.09
C THR A 136 -12.79 -27.77 -0.98
N PRO A 137 -11.89 -26.83 -1.32
CA PRO A 137 -12.31 -25.47 -1.60
C PRO A 137 -13.21 -25.53 -2.85
N SER A 138 -14.51 -25.72 -2.66
CA SER A 138 -15.46 -25.17 -3.61
C SER A 138 -15.34 -23.67 -3.42
N VAL A 139 -14.84 -22.97 -4.43
CA VAL A 139 -15.01 -21.53 -4.60
C VAL A 139 -16.41 -21.36 -5.20
N PRO A 140 -17.50 -21.21 -4.42
CA PRO A 140 -18.57 -20.37 -4.92
C PRO A 140 -17.94 -18.98 -5.12
N SER A 141 -18.35 -18.26 -6.16
CA SER A 141 -17.96 -16.88 -6.38
C SER A 141 -18.00 -16.10 -5.06
N GLN A 142 -16.83 -15.88 -4.47
CA GLN A 142 -16.66 -15.13 -3.24
C GLN A 142 -16.94 -13.68 -3.60
N ASP A 143 -18.18 -13.26 -3.43
CA ASP A 143 -18.53 -11.85 -3.55
C ASP A 143 -17.66 -11.11 -2.52
N ILE A 144 -16.76 -10.27 -3.02
CA ILE A 144 -16.01 -9.35 -2.16
C ILE A 144 -17.07 -8.49 -1.48
N ALA A 145 -17.24 -8.67 -0.17
CA ALA A 145 -18.34 -8.04 0.54
C ALA A 145 -17.96 -6.62 0.97
N ASP A 146 -16.68 -6.35 1.27
CA ASP A 146 -16.18 -5.00 1.52
C ASP A 146 -15.03 -4.61 0.58
N VAL A 147 -15.20 -3.47 -0.09
CA VAL A 147 -14.14 -2.68 -0.75
C VAL A 147 -14.32 -1.24 -0.27
N VAL A 148 -13.49 -0.80 0.67
CA VAL A 148 -13.70 0.46 1.41
C VAL A 148 -12.41 1.27 1.47
N LEU A 149 -12.52 2.59 1.39
CA LEU A 149 -11.43 3.51 1.65
C LEU A 149 -11.54 4.04 3.08
N TYR A 150 -10.44 3.95 3.82
CA TYR A 150 -10.27 4.53 5.14
C TYR A 150 -9.38 5.76 5.05
N SER A 151 -9.78 6.83 5.74
CA SER A 151 -8.98 8.03 5.93
C SER A 151 -9.21 8.56 7.33
N ASN A 152 -8.13 8.89 8.03
CA ASN A 152 -8.20 9.61 9.30
C ASN A 152 -8.04 11.14 9.12
N GLY A 153 -7.91 11.62 7.87
CA GLY A 153 -7.68 13.03 7.56
C GLY A 153 -6.33 13.59 8.03
N GLY A 154 -5.44 12.74 8.56
CA GLY A 154 -4.15 13.14 9.09
C GLY A 154 -3.15 13.49 7.99
N ALA A 155 -2.46 14.63 8.14
CA ALA A 155 -1.37 15.03 7.25
C ALA A 155 -0.03 14.42 7.69
N PRO A 156 0.89 14.12 6.74
CA PRO A 156 2.24 13.68 7.08
C PRO A 156 3.07 14.82 7.65
N GLN A 157 4.07 14.49 8.47
CA GLN A 157 5.11 15.44 8.84
C GLN A 157 5.99 15.76 7.63
N ASP A 158 6.41 17.02 7.49
CA ASP A 158 7.23 17.44 6.34
C ASP A 158 8.57 16.71 6.28
N ALA A 159 9.15 16.33 7.42
CA ALA A 159 10.39 15.56 7.49
C ALA A 159 10.27 14.15 6.90
N TRP A 160 9.05 13.62 6.72
CA TRP A 160 8.80 12.29 6.17
C TRP A 160 8.57 12.30 4.67
N ARG A 161 8.52 13.48 4.04
CA ARG A 161 8.27 13.60 2.61
C ARG A 161 9.49 13.16 1.80
N PRO A 162 9.32 12.45 0.68
CA PRO A 162 10.38 12.34 -0.31
C PRO A 162 10.80 13.74 -0.79
N VAL A 163 12.10 13.94 -0.96
CA VAL A 163 12.65 15.23 -1.42
C VAL A 163 13.33 15.03 -2.76
N ILE A 164 12.76 15.62 -3.81
CA ILE A 164 13.33 15.61 -5.15
C ILE A 164 14.57 16.50 -5.16
N THR A 165 15.73 15.95 -5.50
CA THR A 165 16.97 16.72 -5.69
C THR A 165 17.22 17.04 -7.16
N THR A 166 16.86 16.13 -8.06
CA THR A 166 17.04 16.28 -9.51
C THR A 166 15.82 15.74 -10.23
N ALA A 167 15.18 16.59 -11.04
CA ALA A 167 14.09 16.20 -11.93
C ALA A 167 14.22 16.90 -13.29
N PRO A 168 13.70 16.29 -14.38
CA PRO A 168 13.68 16.93 -15.68
C PRO A 168 12.71 18.11 -15.70
N SER A 169 13.18 19.27 -16.16
CA SER A 169 12.35 20.47 -16.36
C SER A 169 11.47 20.40 -17.62
N THR A 170 11.74 19.44 -18.51
CA THR A 170 10.92 19.14 -19.68
C THR A 170 10.97 17.66 -19.96
N VAL A 171 9.80 17.06 -20.18
CA VAL A 171 9.65 15.66 -20.56
C VAL A 171 8.75 15.53 -21.78
N VAL A 172 8.90 14.43 -22.51
CA VAL A 172 8.17 14.15 -23.74
C VAL A 172 7.33 12.89 -23.55
N GLN A 173 6.10 12.91 -24.07
CA GLN A 173 5.19 11.76 -24.07
C GLN A 173 5.87 10.48 -24.61
N GLY A 174 5.68 9.36 -23.92
CA GLY A 174 6.17 8.04 -24.33
C GLY A 174 7.67 7.80 -24.11
N ASN A 175 8.40 8.78 -23.58
CA ASN A 175 9.82 8.65 -23.25
C ASN A 175 10.03 8.34 -21.76
N THR A 176 11.19 7.75 -21.47
CA THR A 176 11.66 7.46 -20.11
C THR A 176 12.62 8.55 -19.63
N TYR A 177 12.50 8.95 -18.36
CA TYR A 177 13.38 9.93 -17.72
C TYR A 177 13.83 9.45 -16.34
N SER A 178 14.97 9.96 -15.88
CA SER A 178 15.47 9.72 -14.52
C SER A 178 15.06 10.85 -13.58
N ILE A 179 14.76 10.49 -12.33
CA ILE A 179 14.53 11.39 -11.21
C ILE A 179 15.28 10.86 -9.99
N SER A 180 15.79 11.76 -9.14
CA SER A 180 16.51 11.38 -7.93
C SER A 180 16.15 12.24 -6.74
N GLY A 181 16.34 11.68 -5.54
CA GLY A 181 16.08 12.37 -4.30
C GLY A 181 16.33 11.53 -3.07
N THR A 182 16.04 12.08 -1.89
CA THR A 182 16.07 11.35 -0.63
C THR A 182 14.67 10.82 -0.28
N LEU A 183 14.62 9.76 0.54
CA LEU A 183 13.38 9.11 0.99
C LEU A 183 12.47 8.59 -0.13
N PHE A 184 12.99 8.27 -1.32
CA PHE A 184 12.16 7.77 -2.43
C PHE A 184 11.56 6.38 -2.19
N ASN A 185 12.15 5.58 -1.30
CA ASN A 185 11.54 4.32 -0.86
C ASN A 185 10.73 4.49 0.43
N GLY A 186 10.58 5.72 0.93
CA GLY A 186 9.87 5.98 2.18
C GLY A 186 10.50 5.29 3.38
N SER A 187 9.84 5.40 4.53
CA SER A 187 10.36 4.91 5.81
C SER A 187 9.69 3.63 6.30
N SER A 188 8.85 3.02 5.47
CA SER A 188 8.05 1.86 5.84
C SER A 188 7.65 1.06 4.60
N GLU A 189 7.29 -0.21 4.78
CA GLU A 189 6.59 -0.98 3.76
C GLU A 189 5.12 -0.53 3.61
N GLY A 190 4.57 0.20 4.59
CA GLY A 190 3.28 0.88 4.51
C GLY A 190 2.06 0.02 4.83
N ALA A 191 1.98 -1.22 4.35
CA ALA A 191 0.95 -2.17 4.74
C ALA A 191 1.54 -3.56 5.02
N PHE A 192 0.92 -4.25 5.97
CA PHE A 192 1.50 -5.40 6.66
C PHE A 192 0.43 -6.47 6.86
N TYR A 193 0.84 -7.73 6.86
CA TYR A 193 -0.04 -8.85 7.13
C TYR A 193 0.77 -10.00 7.67
N GLY A 194 0.48 -10.43 8.90
CA GLY A 194 1.13 -11.55 9.61
C GLY A 194 2.44 -12.03 9.02
N ASP A 195 2.52 -13.31 8.65
CA ASP A 195 3.59 -13.88 7.84
C ASP A 195 3.12 -14.40 6.46
N ASP A 196 1.80 -14.49 6.20
CA ASP A 196 1.26 -15.00 4.93
C ASP A 196 1.43 -14.07 3.72
N ALA A 197 1.43 -12.75 3.94
CA ALA A 197 1.31 -11.78 2.86
C ALA A 197 2.11 -10.50 3.11
N GLN A 198 2.54 -9.86 2.02
CA GLN A 198 3.26 -8.59 2.04
C GLN A 198 2.59 -7.65 1.03
N MET A 199 2.36 -6.40 1.43
CA MET A 199 1.61 -5.40 0.66
C MET A 199 2.40 -4.08 0.59
N SER A 200 3.68 -4.19 0.25
CA SER A 200 4.64 -3.09 0.22
C SER A 200 4.22 -1.94 -0.69
N THR A 201 4.33 -0.72 -0.17
CA THR A 201 4.03 0.55 -0.84
C THR A 201 5.22 1.51 -0.81
N ASN A 202 6.41 0.97 -0.55
CA ASN A 202 7.72 1.65 -0.54
C ASN A 202 8.30 1.87 -1.95
N TYR A 203 7.45 1.93 -2.98
CA TYR A 203 7.85 2.17 -4.36
C TYR A 203 7.70 3.66 -4.70
N PRO A 204 8.73 4.34 -5.23
CA PRO A 204 8.63 5.75 -5.61
C PRO A 204 7.74 5.90 -6.84
N LEU A 205 6.48 6.25 -6.66
CA LEU A 205 5.58 6.52 -7.77
C LEU A 205 5.78 7.95 -8.25
N VAL A 206 5.85 8.16 -9.56
CA VAL A 206 5.88 9.52 -10.13
C VAL A 206 4.47 9.91 -10.53
N ARG A 207 3.94 10.96 -9.90
CA ARG A 207 2.65 11.57 -10.20
C ARG A 207 2.86 12.85 -11.00
N ILE A 208 2.15 12.97 -12.12
CA ILE A 208 2.14 14.14 -12.99
C ILE A 208 0.76 14.78 -12.90
N THR A 209 0.70 16.07 -12.55
CA THR A 209 -0.55 16.83 -12.51
C THR A 209 -0.49 17.98 -13.50
N ASN A 210 -1.34 17.95 -14.53
CA ASN A 210 -1.39 19.02 -15.53
C ASN A 210 -2.08 20.26 -14.96
N HIS A 211 -1.47 21.44 -15.10
CA HIS A 211 -2.01 22.67 -14.50
C HIS A 211 -3.26 23.19 -15.21
N ALA A 212 -3.42 22.91 -16.50
CA ALA A 212 -4.55 23.40 -17.29
C ALA A 212 -5.80 22.54 -17.10
N THR A 213 -5.65 21.21 -17.06
CA THR A 213 -6.77 20.27 -16.93
C THR A 213 -7.04 19.83 -15.48
N GLY A 214 -6.03 19.91 -14.62
CA GLY A 214 -6.06 19.32 -13.27
C GLY A 214 -5.99 17.79 -13.28
N HIS A 215 -5.80 17.16 -14.43
CA HIS A 215 -5.73 15.70 -14.53
C HIS A 215 -4.45 15.16 -13.89
N VAL A 216 -4.59 14.01 -13.23
CA VAL A 216 -3.54 13.31 -12.52
C VAL A 216 -3.18 12.02 -13.24
N PHE A 217 -1.90 11.83 -13.52
CA PHE A 217 -1.36 10.62 -14.12
C PHE A 217 -0.28 10.03 -13.21
N TYR A 218 -0.30 8.71 -13.03
CA TYR A 218 0.78 7.98 -12.38
C TYR A 218 1.66 7.35 -13.46
N ALA A 219 2.89 7.84 -13.58
CA ALA A 219 3.91 7.29 -14.46
C ALA A 219 4.47 6.01 -13.84
N ARG A 220 4.62 4.96 -14.66
CA ARG A 220 5.26 3.72 -14.23
C ARG A 220 6.72 4.00 -13.93
N THR A 221 7.17 3.56 -12.77
CA THR A 221 8.57 3.67 -12.35
C THR A 221 9.30 2.34 -12.43
N HIS A 222 10.62 2.38 -12.64
CA HIS A 222 11.47 1.21 -12.75
C HIS A 222 12.95 1.58 -12.54
N ASN A 223 13.84 0.58 -12.59
CA ASN A 223 15.30 0.75 -12.45
C ASN A 223 15.69 1.57 -11.21
N HIS A 224 15.11 1.24 -10.07
CA HIS A 224 15.42 1.86 -8.78
C HIS A 224 16.85 1.53 -8.37
N SER A 225 17.62 2.51 -7.89
CA SER A 225 19.00 2.26 -7.44
C SER A 225 19.08 1.33 -6.22
N ARG A 226 18.04 1.34 -5.39
CA ARG A 226 17.82 0.43 -4.24
C ARG A 226 16.34 0.45 -3.85
N MET A 227 15.91 -0.54 -3.07
CA MET A 227 14.52 -0.70 -2.60
C MET A 227 14.40 -0.99 -1.08
N GLY A 228 15.47 -0.73 -0.31
CA GLY A 228 15.36 -0.81 1.15
C GLY A 228 14.60 0.39 1.72
N VAL A 229 13.88 0.20 2.82
CA VAL A 229 13.29 1.31 3.61
C VAL A 229 14.37 2.30 4.04
N GLU A 230 14.01 3.58 4.05
CA GLU A 230 14.91 4.68 4.40
C GLU A 230 14.64 5.17 5.82
N ALA A 231 15.69 5.51 6.57
CA ALA A 231 15.52 6.22 7.83
C ALA A 231 15.09 7.67 7.56
N VAL A 232 14.12 8.19 8.30
CA VAL A 232 13.76 9.62 8.25
C VAL A 232 15.00 10.47 8.51
N GLY A 233 15.24 11.46 7.65
CA GLY A 233 16.45 12.30 7.68
C GLY A 233 17.67 11.70 6.99
N SER A 234 17.57 10.51 6.39
CA SER A 234 18.63 9.95 5.54
C SER A 234 18.98 10.90 4.40
N GLY A 235 20.29 11.12 4.19
CA GLY A 235 20.82 11.87 3.06
C GLY A 235 21.08 11.02 1.81
N GLU A 236 20.73 9.72 1.84
CA GLU A 236 20.99 8.80 0.75
C GLU A 236 20.17 9.18 -0.49
N ILE A 237 20.84 9.32 -1.63
CA ILE A 237 20.21 9.64 -2.91
C ILE A 237 19.78 8.35 -3.60
N VAL A 238 18.48 8.19 -3.74
CA VAL A 238 17.85 7.11 -4.50
C VAL A 238 17.44 7.65 -5.86
N THR A 239 17.70 6.88 -6.90
CA THR A 239 17.30 7.21 -8.28
C THR A 239 16.24 6.23 -8.75
N THR A 240 15.34 6.71 -9.61
CA THR A 240 14.41 5.88 -10.36
C THR A 240 14.22 6.43 -11.76
N GLN A 241 13.82 5.58 -12.69
CA GLN A 241 13.34 5.99 -13.99
C GLN A 241 11.82 5.92 -14.03
N PHE A 242 11.19 6.82 -14.79
CA PHE A 242 9.75 6.82 -15.00
C PHE A 242 9.40 7.00 -16.48
N ASP A 243 8.36 6.30 -16.90
CA ASP A 243 7.81 6.37 -18.25
C ASP A 243 6.68 7.40 -18.30
N VAL A 244 6.86 8.45 -19.11
CA VAL A 244 5.82 9.46 -19.31
C VAL A 244 4.68 8.84 -20.13
N PRO A 245 3.44 8.78 -19.61
CA PRO A 245 2.32 8.17 -20.34
C PRO A 245 2.14 8.85 -21.71
N ALA A 246 1.96 8.08 -22.78
CA ALA A 246 1.74 8.64 -24.11
C ALA A 246 0.46 9.49 -24.20
N SER A 247 -0.48 9.27 -23.28
CA SER A 247 -1.76 9.98 -23.17
C SER A 247 -1.74 11.22 -22.27
N VAL A 248 -0.62 11.51 -21.57
CA VAL A 248 -0.59 12.68 -20.66
C VAL A 248 -0.75 13.98 -21.45
N GLU A 249 -1.57 14.93 -20.99
CA GLU A 249 -1.73 16.18 -21.73
C GLU A 249 -0.47 17.04 -21.71
N LEU A 250 -0.30 17.82 -22.79
CA LEU A 250 0.79 18.79 -22.92
C LEU A 250 0.59 19.98 -21.97
N GLY A 251 1.69 20.67 -21.67
CA GLY A 251 1.66 21.92 -20.90
C GLY A 251 2.49 21.86 -19.63
N THR A 252 2.36 22.90 -18.81
CA THR A 252 3.01 22.97 -17.50
C THR A 252 2.33 21.98 -16.56
N SER A 253 3.17 21.25 -15.82
CA SER A 253 2.72 20.21 -14.90
C SER A 253 3.59 20.16 -13.66
N ASP A 254 3.01 19.69 -12.58
CA ASP A 254 3.76 19.28 -11.39
C ASP A 254 4.23 17.85 -11.55
N LEU A 255 5.49 17.60 -11.23
CA LEU A 255 6.05 16.26 -11.05
C LEU A 255 6.28 16.05 -9.55
N VAL A 256 5.63 15.04 -8.99
CA VAL A 256 5.67 14.68 -7.57
C VAL A 256 6.09 13.23 -7.43
N VAL A 257 6.96 12.93 -6.47
CA VAL A 257 7.24 11.54 -6.06
C VAL A 257 6.35 11.22 -4.86
N VAL A 258 5.64 10.10 -4.91
CA VAL A 258 4.76 9.63 -3.84
C VAL A 258 5.23 8.27 -3.38
N VAL A 259 5.43 8.12 -2.07
CA VAL A 259 5.79 6.85 -1.43
C VAL A 259 5.10 6.75 -0.08
N ASN A 260 4.64 5.56 0.32
CA ASN A 260 3.84 5.36 1.52
C ASN A 260 2.67 6.36 1.66
N GLY A 261 2.00 6.71 0.56
CA GLY A 261 0.92 7.71 0.56
C GLY A 261 1.37 9.16 0.85
N ILE A 262 2.67 9.42 0.97
CA ILE A 262 3.23 10.75 1.27
C ILE A 262 3.83 11.36 -0.01
N PRO A 263 3.27 12.47 -0.52
CA PRO A 263 3.83 13.17 -1.68
C PRO A 263 5.01 14.08 -1.29
N SER A 264 5.98 14.18 -2.19
CA SER A 264 6.99 15.24 -2.18
C SER A 264 6.36 16.61 -2.39
N LEU A 265 7.15 17.66 -2.17
CA LEU A 265 6.88 18.94 -2.81
C LEU A 265 7.02 18.81 -4.34
N PRO A 266 6.27 19.60 -5.14
CA PRO A 266 6.30 19.50 -6.59
C PRO A 266 7.62 20.03 -7.17
N ALA A 267 8.16 19.31 -8.14
CA ALA A 267 9.13 19.84 -9.09
C ALA A 267 8.39 20.26 -10.36
N ASN A 268 8.55 21.52 -10.77
CA ASN A 268 7.90 22.03 -11.98
C ASN A 268 8.50 21.35 -13.23
N THR A 269 7.65 20.90 -14.14
CA THR A 269 8.06 20.34 -15.43
C THR A 269 7.13 20.80 -16.55
N VAL A 270 7.55 20.60 -17.79
CA VAL A 270 6.74 20.87 -18.99
C VAL A 270 6.61 19.57 -19.79
N ILE A 271 5.39 19.15 -20.08
CA ILE A 271 5.11 18.06 -21.01
C ILE A 271 5.11 18.64 -22.43
N ALA A 272 6.08 18.21 -23.24
CA ALA A 272 6.27 18.62 -24.62
C ALA A 272 5.92 17.51 -25.62
N THR A 273 5.63 17.89 -26.86
CA THR A 273 5.47 16.94 -27.97
C THR A 273 6.82 16.35 -28.38
N PRO A 274 6.86 15.09 -28.85
CA PRO A 274 8.03 14.58 -29.56
C PRO A 274 8.39 15.50 -30.71
N ARG A 275 9.66 15.91 -30.80
CA ARG A 275 10.14 16.64 -31.98
C ARG A 275 9.97 15.71 -33.19
N PRO A 276 9.29 16.11 -34.27
CA PRO A 276 9.19 15.26 -35.45
C PRO A 276 10.59 14.94 -35.98
N THR A 277 10.84 13.66 -36.25
CA THR A 277 12.06 13.21 -36.91
C THR A 277 12.22 14.01 -38.20
N PRO A 278 13.36 14.68 -38.44
CA PRO A 278 13.57 15.42 -39.68
C PRO A 278 13.35 14.47 -40.86
N THR A 279 12.40 14.79 -41.74
CA THR A 279 12.25 14.06 -42.99
C THR A 279 13.58 14.18 -43.75
N PRO A 280 14.22 13.07 -44.18
CA PRO A 280 15.44 13.15 -44.96
C PRO A 280 15.16 14.02 -46.19
N ARG A 281 15.89 15.13 -46.33
CA ARG A 281 15.78 15.96 -47.54
C ARG A 281 16.16 15.07 -48.73
N PRO A 282 15.34 14.98 -49.79
CA PRO A 282 15.72 14.22 -50.96
C PRO A 282 17.08 14.71 -51.47
N ARG A 283 18.02 13.78 -51.64
CA ARG A 283 19.33 14.08 -52.22
C ARG A 283 19.10 14.69 -53.61
N PRO A 284 19.69 15.85 -53.95
CA PRO A 284 19.58 16.39 -55.29
C PRO A 284 20.04 15.35 -56.30
N THR A 285 19.20 15.03 -57.28
CA THR A 285 19.59 14.20 -58.42
C THR A 285 20.74 14.89 -59.15
N PRO A 286 21.87 14.24 -59.41
CA PRO A 286 22.93 14.82 -60.22
C PRO A 286 22.37 15.23 -61.58
N ALA A 287 22.60 16.48 -61.99
CA ALA A 287 22.26 16.92 -63.33
C ALA A 287 23.00 16.04 -64.37
N PRO A 288 22.35 15.66 -65.49
CA PRO A 288 23.04 14.96 -66.58
C PRO A 288 24.22 15.81 -67.05
N ARG A 289 25.41 15.21 -67.18
CA ARG A 289 26.55 15.89 -67.81
C ARG A 289 26.24 16.10 -69.30
N PRO A 290 26.57 17.29 -69.86
CA PRO A 290 26.51 17.53 -71.30
C PRO A 290 27.55 16.68 -72.06
#